data_AF-A0A838ZJ05-F1
#
_entry.id   AF-A0A838ZJ05-F1
#
_cell.length_a   1.000
_cell.length_b   1.000
_cell.length_c   1.000
_cell.angle_alpha   90.00
_cell.angle_beta   90.00
_cell.angle_gamma   90.00
#
_symmetry.space_group_name_H-M   'P 1'
#
loop_
_entity.id
_entity.type
_entity.pdbx_description
1 polymer ?
#
loop_
_entity_poly.entity_id
_entity_poly.type
_entity_poly.pdbx_seq_one_letter_code
_entity_poly.pdbx_strand_id
1 'polypeptide(L)'
;MKIYFTPFLKILGMMMIVSSLSVFSSCFGDDEGDVVETCNYDYELERYNNMIDAFNANPSVSTCNNLKDSALDLLDALEGCSNYDYYYDATQAWLDVDCSGFEGGNGGGNGNGGGNGDGNGKATFWTQSDFGCGNITVYISNTSGTISGYYSGGNPGCNAGSSANFNLPAGSYQWTASCSDYNWSGNITINEDSCSTMQLTLN
;
A
#
# COMPACT_ATOMS: atom_id res chain seq x y z
N MET A 1 -31.88 -22.64 15.12
CA MET A 1 -32.24 -21.61 14.12
C MET A 1 -31.15 -20.54 14.17
N LYS A 2 -30.11 -20.67 13.32
CA LYS A 2 -29.00 -19.71 13.24
C LYS A 2 -29.25 -18.84 12.01
N ILE A 3 -29.41 -17.54 12.24
CA ILE A 3 -29.71 -16.54 11.22
C ILE A 3 -28.40 -16.23 10.49
N TYR A 4 -28.32 -16.55 9.20
CA TYR A 4 -27.20 -16.20 8.33
C TYR A 4 -27.40 -14.76 7.86
N PHE A 5 -26.65 -13.81 8.42
CA PHE A 5 -26.49 -12.47 7.87
C PHE A 5 -25.31 -12.49 6.89
N THR A 6 -25.58 -12.13 5.64
CA THR A 6 -24.67 -12.14 4.49
C THR A 6 -23.45 -11.22 4.68
N PRO A 7 -22.27 -11.56 4.10
CA PRO A 7 -21.02 -10.81 4.27
C PRO A 7 -21.00 -9.45 3.56
N PHE A 8 -21.91 -9.21 2.61
CA PHE A 8 -21.97 -7.96 1.85
C PHE A 8 -22.39 -6.74 2.69
N LEU A 9 -23.08 -6.97 3.82
CA LEU A 9 -23.62 -5.88 4.64
C LEU A 9 -22.62 -5.33 5.68
N LYS A 10 -21.56 -6.06 5.99
CA LYS A 10 -20.52 -5.60 6.93
C LYS A 10 -19.58 -4.57 6.31
N ILE A 11 -19.28 -4.71 5.01
CA ILE A 11 -18.42 -3.77 4.29
C ILE A 11 -19.13 -2.42 4.10
N LEU A 12 -20.45 -2.42 3.89
CA LEU A 12 -21.24 -1.19 3.80
C LEU A 12 -21.33 -0.44 5.15
N GLY A 13 -21.26 -1.16 6.27
CA GLY A 13 -21.26 -0.57 7.62
C GLY A 13 -19.98 0.22 7.94
N MET A 14 -18.85 -0.13 7.33
CA MET A 14 -17.56 0.52 7.57
C MET A 14 -17.41 1.84 6.78
N MET A 15 -18.13 2.02 5.67
CA MET A 15 -18.17 3.29 4.92
C MET A 15 -18.92 4.42 5.64
N MET A 16 -19.73 4.13 6.67
CA MET A 16 -20.48 5.16 7.41
C MET A 16 -19.68 5.82 8.54
N ILE A 17 -18.47 5.36 8.87
CA ILE A 17 -17.68 5.98 9.95
C ILE A 17 -16.85 7.16 9.44
N VAL A 18 -16.61 7.25 8.12
CA VAL A 18 -15.81 8.35 7.51
C VAL A 18 -16.68 9.53 7.06
N SER A 19 -18.00 9.46 7.22
CA SER A 19 -18.92 10.54 6.83
C SER A 19 -19.18 11.58 7.94
N SER A 20 -18.61 11.41 9.14
CA SER A 20 -18.78 12.34 10.27
C SER A 20 -17.60 13.30 10.51
N LEU A 21 -16.60 13.35 9.63
CA LEU A 21 -15.57 14.41 9.64
C LEU A 21 -16.04 15.71 8.96
N SER A 22 -17.21 16.20 9.37
CA SER A 22 -17.69 17.53 8.95
C SER A 22 -18.12 18.40 10.14
N VAL A 23 -17.32 18.42 11.21
CA VAL A 23 -17.32 19.54 12.17
C VAL A 23 -15.95 19.74 12.85
N PHE A 24 -15.01 20.40 12.18
CA PHE A 24 -14.03 21.25 12.87
C PHE A 24 -13.96 22.60 12.16
N SER A 25 -15.08 23.33 12.23
CA SER A 25 -15.03 24.78 12.18
C SER A 25 -14.43 25.25 13.50
N SER A 26 -13.29 25.94 13.43
CA SER A 26 -12.88 27.01 14.33
C SER A 26 -12.94 26.75 15.84
N CYS A 27 -11.82 26.35 16.43
CA CYS A 27 -11.47 26.81 17.80
C CYS A 27 -10.33 27.82 17.70
N PHE A 28 -10.69 29.11 17.53
CA PHE A 28 -9.90 30.20 18.09
C PHE A 28 -10.07 30.10 19.61
N GLY A 29 -9.09 29.53 20.28
CA GLY A 29 -8.87 29.70 21.71
C GLY A 29 -7.43 30.19 21.85
N ASP A 30 -7.28 31.49 22.06
CA ASP A 30 -6.02 32.07 22.51
C ASP A 30 -5.70 31.47 23.88
N ASP A 31 -4.80 30.49 23.93
CA ASP A 31 -4.07 30.16 25.15
C ASP A 31 -2.64 29.75 24.79
N GLU A 32 -1.70 30.45 25.41
CA GLU A 32 -0.29 30.40 25.10
C GLU A 32 0.35 29.11 25.61
N GLY A 33 1.12 28.45 24.75
CA GLY A 33 2.29 27.69 25.16
C GLY A 33 2.08 26.18 25.36
N ASP A 34 1.75 25.47 24.30
CA ASP A 34 2.52 24.25 23.97
C ASP A 34 2.47 24.02 22.47
N VAL A 35 3.61 23.68 21.88
CA VAL A 35 3.74 23.46 20.44
C VAL A 35 3.02 22.14 20.16
N VAL A 36 1.73 22.20 19.83
CA VAL A 36 1.02 21.06 19.26
C VAL A 36 1.77 20.71 17.98
N GLU A 37 2.55 19.63 18.04
CA GLU A 37 3.23 19.03 16.93
C GLU A 37 2.18 18.82 15.84
N THR A 38 2.25 19.65 14.79
CA THR A 38 1.26 19.67 13.72
C THR A 38 1.20 18.28 13.11
N CYS A 39 0.09 17.62 13.35
CA CYS A 39 -0.20 16.29 12.89
C CYS A 39 -0.30 16.21 11.39
N ASN A 40 0.77 15.72 10.78
CA ASN A 40 0.85 15.54 9.35
C ASN A 40 0.51 14.09 8.99
N TYR A 41 -0.79 13.75 9.10
CA TYR A 41 -1.33 12.48 8.61
C TYR A 41 -1.84 12.59 7.16
N ASP A 42 -1.79 13.78 6.55
CA ASP A 42 -2.35 14.05 5.21
C ASP A 42 -1.80 13.10 4.15
N TYR A 43 -0.50 12.79 4.24
CA TYR A 43 0.16 11.84 3.35
C TYR A 43 -0.40 10.42 3.49
N GLU A 44 -0.54 9.91 4.72
CA GLU A 44 -1.08 8.56 4.95
C GLU A 44 -2.58 8.48 4.65
N LEU A 45 -3.31 9.59 4.82
CA LEU A 45 -4.72 9.67 4.44
C LEU A 45 -4.89 9.58 2.92
N GLU A 46 -4.05 10.27 2.15
CA GLU A 46 -4.05 10.15 0.69
C GLU A 46 -3.68 8.72 0.25
N ARG A 47 -2.67 8.11 0.89
CA ARG A 47 -2.26 6.73 0.62
C ARG A 47 -3.38 5.73 0.94
N TYR A 48 -4.07 5.87 2.07
CA TYR A 48 -5.23 5.06 2.42
C TYR A 48 -6.34 5.17 1.36
N ASN A 49 -6.70 6.39 0.95
CA ASN A 49 -7.71 6.61 -0.09
C ASN A 49 -7.32 5.99 -1.44
N ASN A 50 -6.06 6.12 -1.85
CA ASN A 50 -5.54 5.49 -3.07
C ASN A 50 -5.61 3.96 -3.01
N MET A 51 -5.37 3.35 -1.84
CA MET A 51 -5.49 1.90 -1.69
C MET A 51 -6.94 1.42 -1.62
N ILE A 52 -7.87 2.25 -1.11
CA ILE A 52 -9.31 1.99 -1.23
C ILE A 52 -9.69 1.91 -2.70
N ASP A 53 -9.26 2.88 -3.51
CA ASP A 53 -9.58 2.90 -4.93
C ASP A 53 -8.95 1.71 -5.67
N ALA A 54 -7.71 1.34 -5.34
CA ALA A 54 -7.05 0.16 -5.90
C ALA A 54 -7.79 -1.14 -5.52
N PHE A 55 -8.27 -1.27 -4.28
CA PHE A 55 -9.06 -2.41 -3.84
C PHE A 55 -10.43 -2.45 -4.50
N ASN A 56 -11.14 -1.32 -4.61
CA ASN A 56 -12.44 -1.24 -5.28
C ASN A 56 -12.34 -1.55 -6.78
N ALA A 57 -11.26 -1.10 -7.43
CA ALA A 57 -11.03 -1.34 -8.85
C ALA A 57 -10.64 -2.80 -9.14
N ASN A 58 -9.87 -3.43 -8.27
CA ASN A 58 -9.43 -4.83 -8.42
C ASN A 58 -9.30 -5.53 -7.06
N PRO A 59 -10.40 -6.06 -6.49
CA PRO A 59 -10.35 -6.78 -5.22
C PRO A 59 -9.53 -8.05 -5.36
N SER A 60 -8.41 -8.13 -4.64
CA SER A 60 -7.50 -9.26 -4.63
C SER A 60 -6.81 -9.35 -3.27
N VAL A 61 -6.20 -10.49 -2.97
CA VAL A 61 -5.39 -10.66 -1.74
C VAL A 61 -4.34 -9.54 -1.63
N SER A 62 -3.71 -9.18 -2.75
CA SER A 62 -2.73 -8.11 -2.80
C SER A 62 -3.31 -6.73 -2.49
N THR A 63 -4.44 -6.36 -3.10
CA THR A 63 -5.01 -5.02 -2.89
C THR A 63 -5.66 -4.91 -1.53
N CYS A 64 -6.15 -6.02 -0.97
CA CYS A 64 -6.60 -6.09 0.43
C CYS A 64 -5.46 -5.88 1.41
N ASN A 65 -4.34 -6.60 1.23
CA ASN A 65 -3.16 -6.43 2.09
C ASN A 65 -2.61 -5.00 2.00
N ASN A 66 -2.48 -4.45 0.78
CA ASN A 66 -2.03 -3.08 0.60
C ASN A 66 -2.97 -2.04 1.26
N LEU A 67 -4.29 -2.26 1.22
CA LEU A 67 -5.28 -1.43 1.91
C LEU A 67 -5.21 -1.57 3.43
N LYS A 68 -5.02 -2.79 3.92
CA LYS A 68 -4.81 -3.06 5.35
C LYS A 68 -3.57 -2.35 5.87
N ASP A 69 -2.45 -2.45 5.14
CA ASP A 69 -1.19 -1.82 5.51
C ASP A 69 -1.32 -0.29 5.53
N SER A 70 -1.91 0.32 4.48
CA SER A 70 -2.10 1.78 4.46
C SER A 70 -3.07 2.28 5.54
N ALA A 71 -4.03 1.46 5.96
CA ALA A 71 -4.92 1.80 7.06
C ALA A 71 -4.22 1.76 8.42
N LEU A 72 -3.33 0.79 8.63
CA LEU A 72 -2.51 0.71 9.85
C LEU A 72 -1.50 1.85 9.91
N ASP A 73 -0.87 2.20 8.79
CA ASP A 73 0.07 3.33 8.71
C ASP A 73 -0.62 4.68 8.97
N LEU A 74 -1.86 4.86 8.50
CA LEU A 74 -2.68 6.03 8.85
C LEU A 74 -3.01 6.08 10.34
N LEU A 75 -3.33 4.93 10.96
CA LEU A 75 -3.64 4.87 12.40
C LEU A 75 -2.40 5.12 13.26
N ASP A 76 -1.23 4.66 12.84
CA ASP A 76 0.07 4.95 13.49
C ASP A 76 0.40 6.45 13.38
N ALA A 77 0.21 7.06 12.21
CA ALA A 77 0.38 8.51 12.04
C ALA A 77 -0.61 9.33 12.91
N LEU A 78 -1.78 8.76 13.22
CA LEU A 78 -2.77 9.38 14.12
C LEU A 78 -2.47 9.15 15.61
N GLU A 79 -1.63 8.16 15.97
CA GLU A 79 -1.20 7.90 17.35
C GLU A 79 -0.44 9.07 17.94
N GLY A 80 0.41 9.73 17.14
CA GLY A 80 1.15 10.91 17.55
C GLY A 80 0.28 12.17 17.72
N CYS A 81 -1.03 12.10 17.44
CA CYS A 81 -1.79 13.26 17.04
C CYS A 81 -3.03 13.62 17.85
N SER A 82 -3.57 12.66 18.57
CA SER A 82 -4.72 12.90 19.41
C SER A 82 -4.77 11.83 20.50
N ASN A 83 -5.80 11.89 21.34
CA ASN A 83 -6.01 10.90 22.38
C ASN A 83 -6.28 9.51 21.74
N TYR A 84 -5.21 8.72 21.62
CA TYR A 84 -5.10 7.44 20.93
C TYR A 84 -6.19 6.41 21.29
N ASP A 85 -6.77 6.53 22.48
CA ASP A 85 -7.83 5.64 22.99
C ASP A 85 -9.01 5.49 22.00
N TYR A 86 -9.27 6.48 21.14
CA TYR A 86 -10.35 6.41 20.15
C TYR A 86 -10.05 5.48 18.96
N TYR A 87 -8.78 5.29 18.61
CA TYR A 87 -8.37 4.58 17.39
C TYR A 87 -7.90 3.15 17.63
N TYR A 88 -7.74 2.75 18.90
CA TYR A 88 -7.35 1.39 19.26
C TYR A 88 -8.31 0.34 18.68
N ASP A 89 -9.61 0.55 18.80
CA ASP A 89 -10.64 -0.36 18.27
C ASP A 89 -10.60 -0.45 16.74
N ALA A 90 -10.33 0.67 16.06
CA ALA A 90 -10.16 0.69 14.61
C ALA A 90 -8.90 -0.09 14.18
N THR A 91 -7.81 0.05 14.93
CA THR A 91 -6.55 -0.67 14.69
C THR A 91 -6.73 -2.18 14.84
N GLN A 92 -7.39 -2.63 15.91
CA GLN A 92 -7.68 -4.05 16.10
C GLN A 92 -8.58 -4.60 14.98
N ALA A 93 -9.58 -3.82 14.54
CA ALA A 93 -10.43 -4.21 13.43
C ALA A 93 -9.63 -4.40 12.12
N TRP A 94 -8.65 -3.54 11.85
CA TRP A 94 -7.76 -3.69 10.69
C TRP A 94 -6.81 -4.88 10.81
N LEU A 95 -6.25 -5.13 11.99
CA LEU A 95 -5.41 -6.30 12.26
C LEU A 95 -6.18 -7.62 12.05
N ASP A 96 -7.46 -7.64 12.41
CA ASP A 96 -8.36 -8.78 12.24
C ASP A 96 -8.88 -8.95 10.80
N VAL A 97 -8.60 -8.01 9.88
CA VAL A 97 -8.94 -8.19 8.46
C VAL A 97 -8.13 -9.35 7.90
N ASP A 98 -8.84 -10.42 7.55
CA ASP A 98 -8.31 -11.58 6.86
C ASP A 98 -8.42 -11.37 5.34
N CYS A 99 -7.28 -11.06 4.72
CA CYS A 99 -7.16 -10.87 3.28
C CYS A 99 -6.97 -12.19 2.50
N SER A 100 -6.90 -13.35 3.17
CA SER A 100 -6.68 -14.65 2.51
C SER A 100 -7.90 -15.16 1.73
N GLY A 101 -9.08 -14.58 1.96
CA GLY A 101 -10.34 -14.99 1.32
C GLY A 101 -10.65 -14.34 -0.04
N PHE A 102 -9.72 -13.58 -0.64
CA PHE A 102 -9.94 -12.83 -1.89
C PHE A 102 -9.56 -13.58 -3.17
N GLU A 103 -9.24 -14.87 -3.10
CA GLU A 103 -9.19 -15.71 -4.29
C GLU A 103 -10.60 -15.78 -4.90
N GLY A 104 -10.73 -15.28 -6.13
CA GLY A 104 -12.02 -15.01 -6.75
C GLY A 104 -12.99 -16.19 -6.73
N GLY A 105 -14.22 -15.94 -6.32
CA GLY A 105 -15.33 -16.81 -6.68
C GLY A 105 -16.47 -16.88 -5.67
N ASN A 106 -17.57 -16.23 -6.04
CA ASN A 106 -18.90 -16.61 -5.62
C ASN A 106 -19.09 -18.14 -5.71
N GLY A 107 -19.50 -18.79 -4.62
CA GLY A 107 -20.07 -20.14 -4.65
C GLY A 107 -19.24 -21.21 -3.94
N GLY A 108 -19.84 -21.78 -2.90
CA GLY A 108 -19.21 -22.76 -2.02
C GLY A 108 -18.69 -24.00 -2.73
N GLY A 109 -17.56 -24.49 -2.24
CA GLY A 109 -16.98 -25.77 -2.60
C GLY A 109 -16.03 -26.21 -1.50
N ASN A 110 -16.47 -27.20 -0.72
CA ASN A 110 -15.62 -27.94 0.19
C ASN A 110 -14.50 -28.62 -0.61
N GLY A 111 -13.25 -28.23 -0.39
CA GLY A 111 -12.10 -28.85 -1.04
C GLY A 111 -10.80 -28.48 -0.33
N ASN A 112 -10.25 -29.42 0.44
CA ASN A 112 -8.84 -29.44 0.76
C ASN A 112 -8.06 -29.35 -0.57
N GLY A 113 -7.35 -28.24 -0.80
CA GLY A 113 -6.52 -28.06 -1.98
C GLY A 113 -5.43 -27.06 -1.70
N GLY A 114 -4.19 -27.53 -1.61
CA GLY A 114 -3.02 -26.67 -1.55
C GLY A 114 -2.99 -25.79 -2.81
N GLY A 115 -3.09 -24.47 -2.61
CA GLY A 115 -3.02 -23.48 -3.68
C GLY A 115 -1.58 -23.34 -4.14
N ASN A 116 -1.34 -23.77 -5.36
CA ASN A 116 -0.09 -23.58 -6.08
C ASN A 116 -0.07 -22.10 -6.49
N GLY A 117 0.63 -21.25 -5.72
CA GLY A 117 0.96 -19.90 -6.17
C GLY A 117 1.58 -19.98 -7.57
N ASP A 118 1.38 -18.98 -8.42
CA ASP A 118 1.80 -18.97 -9.83
C ASP A 118 3.33 -19.13 -10.01
N GLY A 119 4.06 -19.33 -8.92
CA GLY A 119 5.51 -19.31 -8.81
C GLY A 119 6.06 -17.90 -8.91
N ASN A 120 5.20 -16.87 -8.85
CA ASN A 120 5.57 -15.49 -9.11
C ASN A 120 5.78 -14.70 -7.81
N GLY A 121 6.64 -13.68 -7.89
CA GLY A 121 6.82 -12.66 -6.87
C GLY A 121 6.85 -11.27 -7.49
N LYS A 122 6.82 -10.26 -6.62
CA LYS A 122 6.78 -8.86 -7.03
C LYS A 122 8.14 -8.20 -6.93
N ALA A 123 8.42 -7.34 -7.88
CA ALA A 123 9.60 -6.49 -7.91
C ALA A 123 9.18 -5.02 -8.10
N THR A 124 9.63 -4.14 -7.23
CA THR A 124 9.36 -2.71 -7.32
C THR A 124 10.64 -1.90 -7.26
N PHE A 125 10.86 -1.07 -8.28
CA PHE A 125 12.00 -0.17 -8.37
C PHE A 125 11.54 1.26 -8.12
N TRP A 126 12.25 1.97 -7.26
CA TRP A 126 11.87 3.30 -6.78
C TRP A 126 13.10 4.18 -6.55
N THR A 127 12.89 5.48 -6.40
CA THR A 127 13.92 6.45 -6.01
C THR A 127 13.50 7.23 -4.79
N GLN A 128 14.46 7.62 -3.95
CA GLN A 128 14.18 8.43 -2.76
C GLN A 128 14.16 9.93 -3.06
N SER A 129 14.74 10.34 -4.18
CA SER A 129 14.80 11.72 -4.63
C SER A 129 14.62 11.80 -6.14
N ASP A 130 14.32 13.01 -6.62
CA ASP A 130 14.43 13.34 -8.03
C ASP A 130 15.91 13.51 -8.43
N PHE A 131 16.30 12.88 -9.54
CA PHE A 131 17.63 13.03 -10.13
C PHE A 131 17.68 14.09 -11.24
N GLY A 132 16.56 14.74 -11.54
CA GLY A 132 16.46 15.81 -12.53
C GLY A 132 16.58 15.34 -13.98
N CYS A 133 16.43 14.03 -14.23
CA CYS A 133 16.62 13.42 -15.56
C CYS A 133 15.32 13.01 -16.25
N GLY A 134 14.17 13.27 -15.61
CA GLY A 134 12.84 12.84 -16.05
C GLY A 134 12.51 11.41 -15.63
N ASN A 135 11.53 10.80 -16.30
CA ASN A 135 11.10 9.44 -16.02
C ASN A 135 12.26 8.44 -16.21
N ILE A 136 12.36 7.48 -15.30
CA ILE A 136 13.37 6.41 -15.38
C ILE A 136 12.70 5.16 -15.91
N THR A 137 13.23 4.60 -17.00
CA THR A 137 12.76 3.33 -17.53
C THR A 137 13.62 2.20 -16.97
N VAL A 138 12.97 1.22 -16.34
CA VAL A 138 13.59 0.01 -15.80
C VAL A 138 13.30 -1.15 -16.76
N TYR A 139 14.32 -1.94 -17.09
CA TYR A 139 14.24 -3.14 -17.92
C TYR A 139 14.62 -4.37 -17.09
N ILE A 140 13.76 -5.39 -17.13
CA ILE A 140 13.96 -6.67 -16.43
C ILE A 140 13.26 -7.80 -17.20
N SER A 141 14.01 -8.89 -17.47
CA SER A 141 13.48 -10.09 -18.14
C SER A 141 12.64 -9.83 -19.39
N ASN A 142 13.12 -8.99 -20.30
CA ASN A 142 12.44 -8.54 -21.54
C ASN A 142 11.16 -7.69 -21.35
N THR A 143 10.88 -7.27 -20.11
CA THR A 143 9.79 -6.33 -19.79
C THR A 143 10.39 -4.99 -19.38
N SER A 144 9.56 -3.94 -19.39
CA SER A 144 9.95 -2.63 -18.89
C SER A 144 8.86 -1.98 -18.06
N GLY A 145 9.26 -1.18 -17.08
CA GLY A 145 8.38 -0.36 -16.24
C GLY A 145 8.99 1.02 -16.04
N THR A 146 8.19 1.98 -15.62
CA THR A 146 8.61 3.39 -15.51
C THR A 146 8.48 3.88 -14.09
N ILE A 147 9.52 4.52 -13.58
CA ILE A 147 9.48 5.33 -12.37
C ILE A 147 9.18 6.76 -12.81
N SER A 148 8.08 7.32 -12.33
CA SER A 148 7.57 8.65 -12.70
C SER A 148 7.63 9.67 -11.55
N GLY A 149 8.09 9.25 -10.38
CA GLY A 149 8.21 10.09 -9.19
C GLY A 149 9.17 9.48 -8.17
N TYR A 150 9.21 10.03 -6.96
CA TYR A 150 10.13 9.62 -5.90
C TYR A 150 9.44 9.60 -4.53
N TYR A 151 10.05 8.90 -3.58
CA TYR A 151 9.54 8.69 -2.22
C TYR A 151 10.55 9.16 -1.20
N SER A 152 10.44 10.42 -0.77
CA SER A 152 11.35 11.01 0.23
C SER A 152 11.30 10.32 1.59
N GLY A 153 10.13 9.76 1.95
CA GLY A 153 9.88 9.01 3.19
C GLY A 153 10.55 7.63 3.26
N GLY A 154 11.18 7.16 2.17
CA GLY A 154 11.85 5.87 2.13
C GLY A 154 11.10 4.83 1.29
N ASN A 155 11.29 3.56 1.62
CA ASN A 155 10.84 2.45 0.80
C ASN A 155 9.31 2.41 0.68
N PRO A 156 8.73 2.54 -0.52
CA PRO A 156 7.29 2.62 -0.71
C PRO A 156 6.59 1.25 -0.76
N GLY A 157 7.33 0.15 -0.66
CA GLY A 157 6.78 -1.21 -0.83
C GLY A 157 6.44 -1.53 -2.29
N CYS A 158 5.72 -2.64 -2.50
CA CYS A 158 5.37 -3.09 -3.84
C CYS A 158 4.10 -2.45 -4.39
N ASN A 159 4.02 -2.35 -5.72
CA ASN A 159 2.90 -1.74 -6.46
C ASN A 159 2.72 -0.24 -6.18
N ALA A 160 3.76 0.43 -5.72
CA ALA A 160 3.74 1.86 -5.47
C ALA A 160 3.56 2.64 -6.80
N GLY A 161 2.63 3.59 -6.82
CA GLY A 161 2.10 4.18 -8.07
C GLY A 161 3.12 4.92 -8.95
N SER A 162 4.15 5.52 -8.36
CA SER A 162 5.22 6.23 -9.06
C SER A 162 6.46 5.37 -9.33
N SER A 163 6.37 4.07 -9.03
CA SER A 163 7.46 3.10 -9.17
C SER A 163 7.29 2.21 -10.39
N ALA A 164 8.39 1.60 -10.84
CA ALA A 164 8.34 0.54 -11.84
C ALA A 164 8.03 -0.80 -11.15
N ASN A 165 6.85 -1.37 -11.42
CA ASN A 165 6.34 -2.57 -10.76
C ASN A 165 6.29 -3.76 -11.73
N PHE A 166 6.73 -4.92 -11.25
CA PHE A 166 6.85 -6.15 -12.02
C PHE A 166 6.27 -7.33 -11.23
N ASN A 167 5.61 -8.25 -11.93
CA ASN A 167 5.19 -9.55 -11.42
C ASN A 167 5.83 -10.62 -12.29
N LEU A 168 6.84 -11.32 -11.76
CA LEU A 168 7.67 -12.27 -12.50
C LEU A 168 7.80 -13.56 -11.71
N PRO A 169 8.10 -14.70 -12.37
CA PRO A 169 8.47 -15.93 -11.67
C PRO A 169 9.58 -15.70 -10.65
N ALA A 170 9.61 -16.51 -9.60
CA ALA A 170 10.66 -16.46 -8.62
C ALA A 170 12.00 -16.86 -9.26
N GLY A 171 13.02 -16.09 -8.94
CA GLY A 171 14.33 -16.21 -9.56
C GLY A 171 15.16 -14.96 -9.39
N SER A 172 16.41 -15.06 -9.83
CA SER A 172 17.34 -13.92 -9.85
C SER A 172 17.38 -13.32 -11.25
N TYR A 173 17.16 -12.02 -11.33
CA TYR A 173 17.10 -11.28 -12.58
C TYR A 173 18.16 -10.20 -12.61
N GLN A 174 18.81 -10.06 -13.77
CA GLN A 174 19.56 -8.86 -14.09
C GLN A 174 18.59 -7.78 -14.55
N TRP A 175 18.82 -6.56 -14.10
CA TRP A 175 18.03 -5.40 -14.47
C TRP A 175 18.95 -4.25 -14.85
N THR A 176 18.44 -3.38 -15.73
CA THR A 176 19.06 -2.11 -16.08
C THR A 176 18.01 -1.02 -15.98
N ALA A 177 18.36 0.15 -15.49
CA ALA A 177 17.49 1.31 -15.53
C ALA A 177 18.23 2.49 -16.14
N SER A 178 17.51 3.35 -16.84
CA SER A 178 18.12 4.51 -17.47
C SER A 178 17.14 5.67 -17.55
N CYS A 179 17.66 6.87 -17.34
CA CYS A 179 17.06 8.13 -17.76
C CYS A 179 18.17 8.98 -18.39
N SER A 180 17.87 9.81 -19.37
CA SER A 180 18.77 10.78 -20.03
C SER A 180 20.28 10.58 -19.77
N ASP A 181 20.80 11.10 -18.65
CA ASP A 181 22.23 11.12 -18.31
C ASP A 181 22.69 10.04 -17.30
N TYR A 182 21.76 9.27 -16.71
CA TYR A 182 22.05 8.29 -15.66
C TYR A 182 21.66 6.87 -16.07
N ASN A 183 22.51 5.94 -15.67
CA ASN A 183 22.31 4.51 -15.91
C ASN A 183 22.57 3.74 -14.62
N TRP A 184 21.70 2.79 -14.35
CA TRP A 184 21.80 1.86 -13.24
C TRP A 184 21.75 0.44 -13.77
N SER A 185 22.40 -0.47 -13.05
CA SER A 185 22.29 -1.90 -13.31
C SER A 185 22.53 -2.67 -12.03
N GLY A 186 21.96 -3.87 -11.96
CA GLY A 186 22.13 -4.72 -10.81
C GLY A 186 21.42 -6.05 -10.96
N ASN A 187 21.35 -6.75 -9.84
CA ASN A 187 20.56 -7.95 -9.69
C ASN A 187 19.42 -7.71 -8.69
N ILE A 188 18.32 -8.44 -8.87
CA ILE A 188 17.24 -8.54 -7.90
C ILE A 188 16.84 -10.00 -7.80
N THR A 189 16.59 -10.49 -6.58
CA THR A 189 16.03 -11.81 -6.35
C THR A 189 14.56 -11.64 -6.00
N ILE A 190 13.70 -12.27 -6.79
CA ILE A 190 12.26 -12.28 -6.59
C ILE A 190 11.93 -13.62 -5.96
N ASN A 191 11.33 -13.60 -4.77
CA ASN A 191 10.83 -14.80 -4.08
C ASN A 191 9.33 -14.97 -4.34
N GLU A 192 8.86 -16.21 -4.40
CA GLU A 192 7.43 -16.53 -4.55
C GLU A 192 6.61 -15.84 -3.45
N ASP A 193 5.46 -15.30 -3.84
CA ASP A 193 4.50 -14.63 -2.96
C ASP A 193 5.10 -13.51 -2.08
N SER A 194 6.24 -12.95 -2.51
CA SER A 194 6.99 -11.95 -1.76
C SER A 194 7.14 -10.65 -2.54
N CYS A 195 7.42 -9.58 -1.79
CA CYS A 195 7.72 -8.26 -2.32
C CYS A 195 9.22 -7.98 -2.22
N SER A 196 9.86 -7.77 -3.36
CA SER A 196 11.26 -7.35 -3.46
C SER A 196 11.32 -5.91 -3.94
N THR A 197 12.02 -5.05 -3.21
CA THR A 197 12.13 -3.62 -3.53
C THR A 197 13.57 -3.24 -3.82
N MET A 198 13.76 -2.31 -4.75
CA MET A 198 15.08 -1.85 -5.19
C MET A 198 15.09 -0.33 -5.30
N GLN A 199 15.91 0.32 -4.47
CA GLN A 199 16.16 1.75 -4.56
C GLN A 199 17.25 2.01 -5.61
N LEU A 200 16.98 2.91 -6.56
CA LEU A 200 18.04 3.44 -7.41
C LEU A 200 18.72 4.61 -6.70
N THR A 201 20.05 4.55 -6.62
CA THR A 201 20.90 5.58 -6.01
C THR A 201 22.01 5.96 -7.00
N LEU A 202 22.47 7.22 -6.93
CA LEU A 202 23.67 7.64 -7.65
C LEU A 202 24.90 7.21 -6.84
N ASN A 203 25.86 6.56 -7.51
CA ASN A 203 27.15 6.20 -6.93
C ASN A 203 28.18 7.32 -7.12
#